data_AF-A0A6G4ZW81-F1
#
_entry.id   AF-A0A6G4ZW81-F1
#
_cell.length_a   1.000
_cell.length_b   1.000
_cell.length_c   1.000
_cell.angle_alpha   90.00
_cell.angle_beta   90.00
_cell.angle_gamma   90.00
#
_symmetry.space_group_name_H-M   'P 1'
#
loop_
_entity.id
_entity.type
_entity.pdbx_description
1 polymer ?
#
loop_
_entity_poly.entity_id
_entity_poly.type
_entity_poly.pdbx_seq_one_letter_code
_entity_poly.pdbx_strand_id
1 'polypeptide(L)'
;GNTTAEQLSYVVEAVPNFEDYVVTVNAYVLNHGRVVVGEPATATASTAAPEVPEIASVNATAVNATTIYVEWKPVDSVNELEIVYNATALSEYGAKVSQVFVRESSAVFTELQAWTSYTIQVSACVKRGSKQHCGTATSVVVRTSPTGQSTTDVPTPTLAS
;
A
#
# COMPACT_ATOMS: atom_id res chain seq x y z
N GLY A 1 -10.06 51.49 15.40
CA GLY A 1 -9.26 51.18 14.21
C GLY A 1 -9.90 49.99 13.54
N ASN A 2 -10.20 50.10 12.25
CA ASN A 2 -10.74 49.01 11.45
C ASN A 2 -9.58 48.05 11.13
N THR A 3 -9.57 46.85 11.70
CA THR A 3 -8.56 45.81 11.42
C THR A 3 -9.23 44.69 10.64
N THR A 4 -9.45 44.90 9.35
CA THR A 4 -9.75 43.80 8.43
C THR A 4 -8.43 43.25 7.92
N ALA A 5 -8.11 42.00 8.27
CA ALA A 5 -7.17 41.22 7.49
C ALA A 5 -7.79 41.02 6.10
N GLU A 6 -7.11 41.49 5.05
CA GLU A 6 -7.66 41.45 3.69
C GLU A 6 -7.67 40.02 3.10
N GLN A 7 -6.99 39.07 3.77
CA GLN A 7 -6.89 37.67 3.36
C GLN A 7 -7.27 36.75 4.53
N LEU A 8 -8.35 35.98 4.35
CA LEU A 8 -8.87 35.00 5.32
C LEU A 8 -8.61 33.55 4.89
N SER A 9 -7.84 33.34 3.82
CA SER A 9 -7.49 32.03 3.30
C SER A 9 -5.99 31.94 3.03
N TYR A 10 -5.43 30.76 3.28
CA TYR A 10 -4.03 30.46 3.00
C TYR A 10 -3.93 29.03 2.47
N VAL A 11 -3.11 28.83 1.44
CA VAL A 11 -2.79 27.50 0.91
C VAL A 11 -1.45 27.10 1.51
N VAL A 12 -1.45 26.00 2.26
CA VAL A 12 -0.20 25.40 2.76
C VAL A 12 0.38 24.55 1.64
N GLU A 13 1.47 25.03 1.05
CA GLU A 13 2.17 24.37 -0.06
C GLU A 13 3.33 23.49 0.42
N ALA A 14 3.84 22.63 -0.48
CA ALA A 14 5.03 21.79 -0.28
C ALA A 14 4.99 20.87 0.96
N VAL A 15 3.80 20.43 1.36
CA VAL A 15 3.62 19.44 2.43
C VAL A 15 3.81 18.01 1.89
N PRO A 16 4.45 17.10 2.63
CA PRO A 16 4.54 15.70 2.23
C PRO A 16 3.18 15.06 1.89
N ASN A 17 3.19 14.23 0.84
CA ASN A 17 2.04 13.45 0.42
C ASN A 17 1.77 12.29 1.39
N PHE A 18 0.52 11.81 1.39
CA PHE A 18 0.06 10.68 2.19
C PHE A 18 0.20 10.85 3.71
N GLU A 19 -0.06 12.06 4.20
CA GLU A 19 0.13 12.45 5.60
C GLU A 19 -1.09 13.20 6.16
N ASP A 20 -1.30 13.11 7.48
CA ASP A 20 -2.32 13.87 8.20
C ASP A 20 -1.71 15.09 8.87
N TYR A 21 -2.41 16.22 8.77
CA TYR A 21 -2.01 17.50 9.30
C TYR A 21 -3.07 18.00 10.28
N VAL A 22 -2.61 18.60 11.37
CA VAL A 22 -3.43 19.45 12.23
C VAL A 22 -3.07 20.90 11.92
N VAL A 23 -3.99 21.60 11.28
CA VAL A 23 -3.85 23.03 10.96
C VAL A 23 -4.42 23.83 12.13
N THR A 24 -3.60 24.72 12.68
CA THR A 24 -4.00 25.62 13.77
C THR A 24 -3.92 27.07 13.31
N VAL A 25 -5.02 27.81 13.46
CA VAL A 25 -5.11 29.23 13.11
C VAL A 25 -5.33 30.05 14.38
N ASN A 26 -4.49 31.06 14.59
CA ASN A 26 -4.60 32.01 15.70
C ASN A 26 -4.95 33.40 15.17
N ALA A 27 -5.90 34.08 15.83
CA ALA A 27 -6.20 35.47 15.55
C ALA A 27 -5.39 36.39 16.47
N TYR A 28 -4.72 37.40 15.92
CA TYR A 28 -3.96 38.38 16.68
C TYR A 28 -4.58 39.78 16.52
N VAL A 29 -4.77 40.48 17.63
CA VAL A 29 -5.26 41.87 17.66
C VAL A 29 -4.23 42.75 18.36
N LEU A 30 -3.81 43.83 17.70
CA LEU A 30 -2.97 44.86 18.31
C LEU A 30 -3.86 45.98 18.87
N ASN A 31 -3.83 46.19 20.18
CA ASN A 31 -4.58 47.24 20.87
C ASN A 31 -3.66 48.04 21.80
N HIS A 32 -3.48 49.34 21.54
CA HIS A 32 -2.63 50.24 22.33
C HIS A 32 -1.23 49.67 22.66
N GLY A 33 -0.57 49.06 21.67
CA GLY A 33 0.77 48.48 21.84
C GLY A 33 0.81 47.09 22.50
N ARG A 34 -0.34 46.54 22.88
CA ARG A 34 -0.47 45.17 23.40
C ARG A 34 -1.02 44.23 22.33
N VAL A 35 -0.38 43.08 22.15
CA VAL A 35 -0.90 41.99 21.34
C VAL A 35 -1.84 41.13 22.21
N VAL A 36 -3.06 40.93 21.73
CA VAL A 36 -4.03 39.99 22.28
C VAL A 36 -4.19 38.85 21.27
N VAL A 37 -4.06 37.61 21.73
CA VAL A 37 -4.24 36.41 20.90
C VAL A 37 -5.60 35.81 21.24
N GLY A 38 -6.42 35.55 20.23
CA GLY A 38 -7.69 34.82 20.37
C GLY A 38 -7.47 33.32 20.61
N GLU A 39 -8.53 32.60 20.96
CA GLU A 39 -8.46 31.14 21.06
C GLU A 39 -8.11 30.50 19.70
N PRO A 40 -7.24 29.48 19.67
CA PRO A 40 -6.87 28.81 18.44
C PRO A 40 -8.06 28.04 17.84
N ALA A 41 -8.24 28.16 16.53
CA ALA A 41 -9.10 27.27 15.77
C ALA A 41 -8.25 26.15 15.15
N THR A 42 -8.66 24.90 15.33
CA THR A 42 -7.96 23.73 14.78
C THR A 42 -8.81 22.98 13.77
N ALA A 43 -8.19 22.53 12.68
CA ALA A 43 -8.80 21.64 11.68
C ALA A 43 -7.83 20.51 11.32
N THR A 44 -8.36 19.38 10.90
CA THR A 44 -7.56 18.28 10.34
C THR A 44 -7.62 18.30 8.82
N ALA A 45 -6.51 17.96 8.17
CA ALA A 45 -6.42 17.80 6.73
C ALA A 45 -5.56 16.59 6.41
N SER A 46 -5.85 15.91 5.29
CA SER A 46 -5.09 14.76 4.82
C SER A 46 -4.67 15.00 3.38
N THR A 47 -3.40 14.75 3.06
CA THR A 47 -2.95 14.74 1.67
C THR A 47 -3.28 13.40 1.02
N ALA A 48 -3.56 13.42 -0.29
CA ALA A 48 -3.88 12.22 -1.04
C ALA A 48 -2.70 11.24 -1.05
N ALA A 49 -3.03 9.94 -1.17
CA ALA A 49 -2.02 8.94 -1.49
C ALA A 49 -1.46 9.20 -2.90
N PRO A 50 -0.17 8.94 -3.15
CA PRO A 50 0.34 8.96 -4.51
C PRO A 50 -0.25 7.81 -5.32
N GLU A 51 -0.17 7.94 -6.64
CA GLU A 51 -0.42 6.82 -7.53
C GLU A 51 0.58 5.69 -7.27
N VAL A 52 0.07 4.46 -7.18
CA VAL A 52 0.89 3.27 -6.91
C VAL A 52 1.04 2.49 -8.21
N PRO A 53 2.27 2.24 -8.68
CA PRO A 53 2.50 1.49 -9.91
C PRO A 53 1.85 0.11 -9.87
N GLU A 54 1.28 -0.31 -11.00
CA GLU A 54 0.86 -1.69 -11.19
C GLU A 54 2.09 -2.61 -11.24
N ILE A 55 1.94 -3.83 -10.71
CA ILE A 55 3.00 -4.83 -10.73
C ILE A 55 3.09 -5.48 -12.11
N ALA A 56 4.28 -5.47 -12.70
CA ALA A 56 4.53 -6.21 -13.93
C ALA A 56 4.92 -7.67 -13.64
N SER A 57 4.57 -8.57 -14.58
CA SER A 57 5.12 -9.93 -14.66
C SER A 57 4.92 -10.79 -13.40
N VAL A 58 3.67 -10.92 -12.94
CA VAL A 58 3.32 -11.87 -11.87
C VAL A 58 3.35 -13.30 -12.43
N ASN A 59 4.19 -14.15 -11.86
CA ASN A 59 4.29 -15.57 -12.18
C ASN A 59 3.94 -16.41 -10.96
N ALA A 60 3.16 -17.47 -11.17
CA ALA A 60 2.83 -18.42 -10.12
C ALA A 60 3.11 -19.85 -10.57
N THR A 61 3.72 -20.62 -9.69
CA THR A 61 4.12 -22.01 -9.93
C THR A 61 3.60 -22.88 -8.81
N ALA A 62 2.91 -23.96 -9.16
CA ALA A 62 2.56 -24.99 -8.20
C ALA A 62 3.83 -25.78 -7.84
N VAL A 63 4.25 -25.64 -6.57
CA VAL A 63 5.41 -26.36 -6.02
C VAL A 63 5.03 -27.82 -5.79
N ASN A 64 3.84 -28.06 -5.25
CA ASN A 64 3.28 -29.39 -5.02
C ASN A 64 1.75 -29.32 -4.92
N ALA A 65 1.15 -30.39 -4.38
CA ALA A 65 -0.29 -30.51 -4.22
C ALA A 65 -0.93 -29.47 -3.28
N THR A 66 -0.18 -28.88 -2.36
CA THR A 66 -0.74 -27.95 -1.35
C THR A 66 0.01 -26.63 -1.29
N THR A 67 0.95 -26.39 -2.21
CA THR A 67 1.85 -25.24 -2.17
C THR A 67 1.98 -24.55 -3.53
N ILE A 68 1.81 -23.24 -3.54
CA ILE A 68 2.06 -22.36 -4.68
C ILE A 68 3.12 -21.34 -4.29
N TYR A 69 4.13 -21.20 -5.15
CA TYR A 69 5.09 -20.10 -5.12
C TYR A 69 4.63 -19.02 -6.11
N VAL A 70 4.73 -17.76 -5.72
CA VAL A 70 4.45 -16.62 -6.59
C VAL A 70 5.60 -15.62 -6.51
N GLU A 71 5.99 -15.08 -7.65
CA GLU A 71 7.00 -14.04 -7.78
C GLU A 71 6.54 -12.96 -8.76
N TRP A 72 7.11 -11.77 -8.62
CA TRP A 72 6.79 -10.63 -9.47
C TRP A 72 7.97 -9.69 -9.61
N LYS A 73 7.89 -8.77 -10.58
CA LYS A 73 8.88 -7.70 -10.70
C LYS A 73 8.64 -6.65 -9.59
N PRO A 74 9.67 -6.27 -8.81
CA PRO A 74 9.55 -5.18 -7.85
C PRO A 74 9.16 -3.86 -8.53
N VAL A 75 8.42 -3.01 -7.82
CA VAL A 75 8.17 -1.62 -8.22
C VAL A 75 9.20 -0.70 -7.58
N ASP A 76 9.52 0.39 -8.28
CA ASP A 76 10.41 1.42 -7.74
C ASP A 76 9.75 2.16 -6.56
N SER A 77 10.58 2.76 -5.69
CA SER A 77 10.08 3.55 -4.57
C SER A 77 9.24 4.74 -5.05
N VAL A 78 8.07 4.93 -4.44
CA VAL A 78 7.16 6.05 -4.76
C VAL A 78 7.28 7.12 -3.69
N ASN A 79 7.75 8.32 -4.03
CA ASN A 79 7.87 9.47 -3.12
C ASN A 79 8.55 9.12 -1.77
N GLU A 80 9.61 8.30 -1.81
CA GLU A 80 10.34 7.83 -0.61
C GLU A 80 9.47 7.06 0.40
N LEU A 81 8.29 6.59 -0.01
CA LEU A 81 7.41 5.77 0.81
C LEU A 81 7.88 4.31 0.83
N GLU A 82 7.59 3.63 1.94
CA GLU A 82 7.81 2.19 2.04
C GLU A 82 6.88 1.45 1.08
N ILE A 83 7.44 0.55 0.27
CA ILE A 83 6.67 -0.37 -0.57
C ILE A 83 6.50 -1.70 0.16
N VAL A 84 5.25 -2.15 0.26
CA VAL A 84 4.88 -3.50 0.70
C VAL A 84 3.93 -4.10 -0.34
N TYR A 85 3.97 -5.42 -0.51
CA TYR A 85 3.13 -6.13 -1.47
C TYR A 85 2.02 -6.86 -0.75
N ASN A 86 0.79 -6.73 -1.27
CA ASN A 86 -0.36 -7.51 -0.83
C ASN A 86 -0.57 -8.68 -1.81
N ALA A 87 -0.21 -9.89 -1.42
CA ALA A 87 -0.45 -11.10 -2.20
C ALA A 87 -1.62 -11.87 -1.62
N THR A 88 -2.63 -12.14 -2.44
CA THR A 88 -3.88 -12.80 -2.06
C THR A 88 -4.14 -14.01 -2.94
N ALA A 89 -4.43 -15.16 -2.33
CA ALA A 89 -4.93 -16.34 -3.02
C ALA A 89 -6.46 -16.40 -2.90
N LEU A 90 -7.13 -16.52 -4.05
CA LEU A 90 -8.57 -16.72 -4.16
C LEU A 90 -8.87 -18.11 -4.69
N SER A 91 -9.91 -18.76 -4.17
CA SER A 91 -10.45 -19.99 -4.73
C SER A 91 -11.02 -19.76 -6.14
N GLU A 92 -11.38 -20.84 -6.83
CA GLU A 92 -12.05 -20.79 -8.14
C GLU A 92 -13.37 -19.99 -8.13
N TYR A 93 -14.00 -19.85 -6.95
CA TYR A 93 -15.22 -19.07 -6.76
C TYR A 93 -14.97 -17.63 -6.29
N GLY A 94 -13.71 -17.18 -6.28
CA GLY A 94 -13.31 -15.84 -5.84
C GLY A 94 -13.27 -15.64 -4.33
N ALA A 95 -13.46 -16.69 -3.52
CA ALA A 95 -13.37 -16.58 -2.08
C ALA A 95 -11.90 -16.48 -1.65
N LYS A 96 -11.57 -15.51 -0.81
CA LYS A 96 -10.22 -15.34 -0.26
C LYS A 96 -9.86 -16.52 0.65
N VAL A 97 -8.84 -17.27 0.28
CA VAL A 97 -8.35 -18.42 1.06
C VAL A 97 -7.11 -18.07 1.88
N SER A 98 -6.26 -17.17 1.39
CA SER A 98 -5.07 -16.71 2.09
C SER A 98 -4.66 -15.32 1.62
N GLN A 99 -4.01 -14.57 2.50
CA GLN A 99 -3.50 -13.23 2.21
C GLN A 99 -2.26 -12.97 3.06
N VAL A 100 -1.23 -12.44 2.41
CA VAL A 100 0.03 -12.08 3.05
C VAL A 100 0.49 -10.70 2.61
N PHE A 101 1.13 -9.99 3.52
CA PHE A 101 1.85 -8.76 3.23
C PHE A 101 3.34 -9.03 3.36
N VAL A 102 4.10 -8.80 2.29
CA VAL A 102 5.53 -9.09 2.21
C VAL A 102 6.29 -7.86 1.70
N ARG A 103 7.58 -7.76 2.01
CA ARG A 103 8.45 -6.70 1.46
C ARG A 103 9.24 -7.19 0.26
N GLU A 104 9.46 -8.50 0.21
CA GLU A 104 10.11 -9.21 -0.87
C GLU A 104 9.18 -9.31 -2.08
N SER A 105 9.73 -9.48 -3.27
CA SER A 105 8.97 -9.62 -4.52
C SER A 105 8.52 -11.06 -4.79
N SER A 106 8.22 -11.80 -3.72
CA SER A 106 7.73 -13.17 -3.79
C SER A 106 6.94 -13.55 -2.54
N ALA A 107 6.07 -14.56 -2.67
CA ALA A 107 5.32 -15.14 -1.57
C ALA A 107 5.06 -16.63 -1.79
N VAL A 108 4.78 -17.34 -0.70
CA VAL A 108 4.41 -18.76 -0.72
C VAL A 108 3.04 -18.92 -0.08
N PHE A 109 2.14 -19.62 -0.77
CA PHE A 109 0.86 -20.05 -0.23
C PHE A 109 0.91 -21.55 0.04
N THR A 110 0.63 -21.95 1.27
CA THR A 110 0.62 -23.34 1.74
C THR A 110 -0.79 -23.77 2.14
N GLU A 111 -0.94 -25.04 2.53
CA GLU A 111 -2.22 -25.61 3.02
C GLU A 111 -3.38 -25.52 2.01
N LEU A 112 -3.04 -25.48 0.72
CA LEU A 112 -4.01 -25.45 -0.37
C LEU A 112 -4.56 -26.85 -0.67
N GLN A 113 -5.70 -26.91 -1.34
CA GLN A 113 -6.26 -28.17 -1.80
C GLN A 113 -5.52 -28.68 -3.04
N ALA A 114 -5.32 -30.00 -3.10
CA ALA A 114 -4.72 -30.67 -4.25
C ALA A 114 -5.57 -30.51 -5.50
N TRP A 115 -4.91 -30.46 -6.66
CA TRP A 115 -5.54 -30.40 -7.97
C TRP A 115 -6.61 -29.30 -8.10
N THR A 116 -6.39 -28.16 -7.45
CA THR A 116 -7.37 -27.07 -7.33
C THR A 116 -6.81 -25.79 -7.95
N SER A 117 -7.64 -25.11 -8.72
CA SER A 117 -7.30 -23.83 -9.36
C SER A 117 -7.48 -22.67 -8.39
N TYR A 118 -6.47 -21.80 -8.35
CA TYR A 118 -6.43 -20.58 -7.56
C TYR A 118 -6.14 -19.38 -8.47
N THR A 119 -6.78 -18.25 -8.17
CA THR A 119 -6.38 -16.95 -8.71
C THR A 119 -5.50 -16.27 -7.68
N ILE A 120 -4.25 -16.00 -8.05
CA ILE A 120 -3.34 -15.20 -7.22
C ILE A 120 -3.45 -13.76 -7.68
N GLN A 121 -3.66 -12.85 -6.75
CA GLN A 121 -3.69 -11.41 -6.97
C GLN A 121 -2.55 -10.77 -6.18
N VAL A 122 -1.78 -9.89 -6.82
CA VAL A 122 -0.70 -9.15 -6.17
C VAL A 122 -0.87 -7.67 -6.48
N SER A 123 -0.87 -6.82 -5.45
CA SER A 123 -0.79 -5.36 -5.60
C SER A 123 0.36 -4.78 -4.79
N ALA A 124 0.96 -3.71 -5.32
CA ALA A 124 1.90 -2.90 -4.55
C ALA A 124 1.10 -1.96 -3.65
N CYS A 125 1.64 -1.67 -2.48
CA CYS A 125 1.08 -0.72 -1.53
C CYS A 125 2.17 0.21 -1.02
N VAL A 126 1.85 1.50 -0.95
CA VAL A 126 2.66 2.50 -0.26
C VAL A 126 2.25 2.58 1.21
N LYS A 127 3.23 2.73 2.09
CA LYS A 127 3.01 2.82 3.54
C LYS A 127 3.75 4.02 4.14
N ARG A 128 3.07 4.71 5.06
CA ARG A 128 3.64 5.75 5.93
C ARG A 128 3.06 5.60 7.33
N GLY A 129 3.87 5.17 8.29
CA GLY A 129 3.40 4.84 9.64
C GLY A 129 2.31 3.75 9.60
N SER A 130 1.11 4.07 10.11
CA SER A 130 -0.05 3.18 10.08
C SER A 130 -0.88 3.28 8.79
N LYS A 131 -0.64 4.30 7.95
CA LYS A 131 -1.36 4.47 6.69
C LYS A 131 -0.83 3.54 5.62
N GLN A 132 -1.75 2.93 4.87
CA GLN A 132 -1.45 2.08 3.74
C GLN A 132 -2.42 2.35 2.60
N HIS A 133 -1.91 2.43 1.38
CA HIS A 133 -2.72 2.57 0.17
C HIS A 133 -2.17 1.62 -0.89
N CYS A 134 -3.03 0.78 -1.44
CA CYS A 134 -2.66 -0.21 -2.45
C CYS A 134 -3.17 0.22 -3.81
N GLY A 135 -2.36 -0.03 -4.84
CA GLY A 135 -2.75 0.16 -6.24
C GLY A 135 -3.61 -1.00 -6.76
N THR A 136 -3.78 -1.00 -8.08
CA THR A 136 -4.43 -2.08 -8.82
C THR A 136 -3.70 -3.40 -8.62
N ALA A 137 -4.46 -4.49 -8.47
CA ALA A 137 -3.89 -5.82 -8.37
C ALA A 137 -3.78 -6.46 -9.76
N THR A 138 -2.64 -7.10 -10.01
CA THR A 138 -2.41 -7.95 -11.18
C THR A 138 -2.66 -9.41 -10.79
N SER A 139 -3.28 -10.18 -11.68
CA SER A 139 -3.70 -11.55 -11.38
C SER A 139 -3.06 -12.59 -12.29
N VAL A 140 -2.88 -13.79 -11.73
CA VAL A 140 -2.46 -14.99 -12.47
C VAL A 140 -3.22 -16.20 -11.93
N VAL A 141 -3.59 -17.12 -12.82
CA VAL A 141 -4.26 -18.37 -12.44
C VAL A 141 -3.23 -19.50 -12.42
N VAL A 142 -3.25 -20.30 -11.37
CA VAL A 142 -2.40 -21.47 -11.19
C VAL A 142 -3.20 -22.60 -10.58
N ARG A 143 -2.85 -23.84 -10.90
CA ARG A 143 -3.48 -25.04 -10.31
C ARG A 143 -2.43 -25.83 -9.55
N THR A 144 -2.73 -26.20 -8.31
CA THR A 144 -1.87 -27.10 -7.52
C THR A 144 -1.73 -28.47 -8.17
N SER A 145 -0.63 -29.16 -7.90
CA SER A 145 -0.38 -30.48 -8.48
C SER A 145 -1.37 -31.54 -7.92
N PRO A 146 -1.55 -32.69 -8.59
CA PRO A 146 -2.17 -33.85 -7.96
C PRO A 146 -1.35 -34.32 -6.75
N THR A 147 -2.00 -35.00 -5.81
CA THR A 147 -1.31 -35.64 -4.69
C THR A 147 -0.21 -36.58 -5.18
N GLY A 148 0.99 -36.46 -4.63
CA GLY A 148 2.15 -37.29 -5.00
C GLY A 148 2.99 -36.77 -6.16
N GLN A 149 2.63 -35.62 -6.77
CA GLN A 149 3.50 -34.90 -7.70
C GLN A 149 3.97 -33.58 -7.09
N SER A 150 5.27 -33.31 -7.23
CA SER A 150 5.93 -32.07 -6.80
C SER A 150 6.85 -31.61 -7.93
N THR A 151 6.88 -30.31 -8.19
CA THR A 151 7.96 -29.72 -8.97
C THR A 151 9.17 -29.57 -8.04
N THR A 152 10.33 -30.09 -8.44
CA THR A 152 11.59 -29.98 -7.67
C THR A 152 12.27 -28.63 -7.83
N ASP A 153 11.65 -27.71 -8.57
CA ASP A 153 12.24 -26.44 -9.00
C ASP A 153 11.46 -25.30 -8.34
N VAL A 154 11.64 -25.12 -7.03
CA VAL A 154 11.28 -23.85 -6.39
C VAL A 154 12.38 -22.86 -6.79
N PRO A 155 12.08 -21.80 -7.56
CA PRO A 155 13.08 -20.78 -7.85
C PRO A 155 13.59 -20.23 -6.52
N THR A 156 14.92 -20.24 -6.35
CA THR A 156 15.51 -19.57 -5.18
C THR A 156 15.22 -18.08 -5.32
N PRO A 157 14.68 -17.39 -4.30
CA PRO A 157 14.41 -15.96 -4.38
C PRO A 157 15.72 -15.24 -4.75
N THR A 158 15.74 -14.60 -5.92
CA THR A 158 16.90 -13.86 -6.39
C THR A 158 17.10 -12.67 -5.46
N LEU A 159 18.15 -12.69 -4.64
CA LEU A 159 18.55 -11.51 -3.87
C LEU A 159 18.98 -10.44 -4.88
N ALA A 160 18.18 -9.38 -5.04
CA ALA A 160 18.62 -8.20 -5.77
C ALA A 160 19.82 -7.60 -5.01
N SER A 161 20.97 -7.49 -5.70
CA SER A 161 22.18 -6.79 -5.23
C SER A 161 22.06 -5.29 -5.44
#